data_AF-A0AB35UC36-F1
#
_entry.id   AF-A0AB35UC36-F1
#
_cell.length_a   1.000
_cell.length_b   1.000
_cell.length_c   1.000
_cell.angle_alpha   90.00
_cell.angle_beta   90.00
_cell.angle_gamma   90.00
#
_symmetry.space_group_name_H-M   'P 1'
#
loop_
_entity.id
_entity.type
_entity.pdbx_description
1 polymer ?
#
loop_
_entity_poly.entity_id
_entity_poly.type
_entity_poly.pdbx_seq_one_letter_code
_entity_poly.pdbx_strand_id
1 'polypeptide(L)'
;MTDHPNAIKLDPGAALTDESVEVARIWITNNAGSNVLIDAGILEDPTVFGYLLADTIRHAARAYAGTWGIAEDAALQAIVDGVSAELRDQVTTITTIQEGTLN
;
A
#
# COMPACT_ATOMS: atom_id res chain seq x y z
N MET A 1 7.03 -4.96 20.63
CA MET A 1 6.46 -6.13 19.92
C MET A 1 7.39 -6.42 18.75
N THR A 2 7.78 -7.67 18.53
CA THR A 2 8.69 -8.02 17.42
C THR A 2 7.91 -8.00 16.11
N ASP A 3 8.47 -7.43 15.04
CA ASP A 3 7.84 -7.46 13.72
C ASP A 3 7.58 -8.90 13.25
N HIS A 4 6.52 -9.06 12.45
CA HIS A 4 6.23 -10.33 11.80
C HIS A 4 7.43 -10.77 10.93
N PRO A 5 7.82 -12.06 10.91
CA PRO A 5 9.04 -12.53 10.25
C PRO A 5 9.15 -12.19 8.76
N ASN A 6 8.01 -12.01 8.08
CA ASN A 6 7.94 -11.65 6.66
C ASN A 6 7.71 -10.14 6.43
N ALA A 7 7.80 -9.30 7.47
CA ALA A 7 7.68 -7.86 7.30
C ALA A 7 8.79 -7.32 6.40
N ILE A 8 8.44 -6.39 5.52
CA ILE A 8 9.43 -5.63 4.77
C ILE A 8 10.30 -4.89 5.79
N LYS A 9 11.62 -5.09 5.71
CA LYS A 9 12.57 -4.41 6.58
C LYS A 9 12.70 -2.96 6.12
N LEU A 10 12.84 -2.05 7.08
CA LEU A 10 13.22 -0.68 6.78
C LEU A 10 14.59 -0.68 6.08
N ASP A 11 14.63 -0.09 4.88
CA ASP A 11 15.87 0.13 4.17
C ASP A 11 16.71 1.16 4.95
N PRO A 12 18.01 0.91 5.22
CA PRO A 12 18.88 1.88 5.86
C PRO A 12 18.95 3.24 5.13
N GLY A 13 18.64 3.27 3.83
CA GLY A 13 18.56 4.47 3.01
C GLY A 13 17.18 5.15 2.97
N ALA A 14 16.19 4.65 3.72
CA ALA A 14 14.89 5.31 3.82
C ALA A 14 15.05 6.67 4.54
N ALA A 15 14.60 7.75 3.89
CA ALA A 15 14.66 9.10 4.43
C ALA A 15 13.52 9.37 5.43
N LEU A 16 13.44 8.56 6.48
CA LEU A 16 12.48 8.75 7.58
C LEU A 16 13.06 9.70 8.64
N THR A 17 12.20 10.49 9.25
CA THR A 17 12.53 11.38 10.38
C THR A 17 11.80 10.93 11.64
N ASP A 18 12.10 11.55 12.78
CA ASP A 18 11.39 11.29 14.03
C ASP A 18 9.88 11.66 13.97
N GLU A 19 9.47 12.43 12.95
CA GLU A 19 8.06 12.77 12.68
C GLU A 19 7.37 11.77 11.73
N SER A 20 8.11 10.84 11.13
CA SER A 20 7.56 9.86 10.19
C SER A 20 6.78 8.78 10.93
N VAL A 21 5.56 8.50 10.45
CA VAL A 21 4.65 7.50 11.02
C VAL A 21 4.21 6.49 9.95
N GLU A 22 4.02 5.23 10.35
CA GLU A 22 3.47 4.19 9.47
C GLU A 22 1.96 4.42 9.29
N VAL A 23 1.51 4.64 8.05
CA VAL A 23 0.10 4.92 7.73
C VAL A 23 -0.68 3.64 7.42
N ALA A 24 -0.03 2.70 6.71
CA ALA A 24 -0.69 1.51 6.19
C ALA A 24 0.27 0.32 6.26
N ARG A 25 -0.29 -0.85 6.63
CA ARG A 25 0.42 -2.13 6.60
C ARG A 25 -0.44 -3.15 5.89
N ILE A 26 0.03 -3.60 4.72
CA ILE A 26 -0.72 -4.45 3.80
C ILE A 26 -0.03 -5.81 3.69
N TRP A 27 -0.81 -6.87 3.86
CA TRP A 27 -0.34 -8.25 3.73
C TRP A 27 -1.16 -9.00 2.69
N ILE A 28 -0.47 -9.77 1.85
CA ILE A 28 -1.10 -10.74 0.95
C ILE A 28 -0.89 -12.14 1.50
N THR A 29 -1.96 -12.93 1.55
CA THR A 29 -1.88 -14.37 1.82
C THR A 29 -2.32 -15.09 0.56
N ASN A 30 -1.51 -16.07 0.11
CA ASN A 30 -1.78 -16.77 -1.14
C ASN A 30 -3.21 -17.33 -1.16
N ASN A 31 -4.00 -16.91 -2.16
CA ASN A 31 -5.42 -17.25 -2.33
C ASN A 31 -6.38 -16.85 -1.19
N ALA A 32 -5.98 -16.00 -0.25
CA ALA A 32 -6.82 -15.61 0.90
C ALA A 32 -7.09 -14.09 0.98
N GLY A 33 -6.84 -13.36 -0.12
CA GLY A 33 -7.06 -11.92 -0.18
C GLY A 33 -6.01 -11.12 0.59
N SER A 34 -6.34 -9.85 0.85
CA SER A 34 -5.47 -8.91 1.56
C SER A 34 -5.96 -8.68 3.01
N ASN A 35 -4.99 -8.53 3.91
CA ASN A 35 -5.21 -8.02 5.25
C ASN A 35 -4.58 -6.62 5.31
N VAL A 36 -5.41 -5.61 5.57
CA VAL A 36 -5.03 -4.20 5.48
C VAL A 36 -5.28 -3.53 6.82
N LEU A 37 -4.22 -2.97 7.40
CA LEU A 37 -4.28 -2.10 8.56
C LEU A 37 -4.07 -0.67 8.10
N ILE A 38 -4.97 0.24 8.45
CA ILE A 38 -4.88 1.67 8.15
C ILE A 38 -5.01 2.45 9.45
N ASP A 39 -4.05 3.33 9.73
CA ASP A 39 -4.22 4.33 10.77
C ASP A 39 -4.93 5.56 10.20
N ALA A 40 -6.26 5.53 10.23
CA ALA A 40 -7.08 6.62 9.74
C ALA A 40 -6.97 7.90 10.60
N GLY A 41 -6.47 7.80 11.85
CA GLY A 41 -6.31 8.95 12.74
C GLY A 41 -5.14 9.86 12.34
N ILE A 42 -4.15 9.31 11.64
CA ILE A 42 -3.00 10.07 11.13
C ILE A 42 -3.34 10.86 9.87
N LEU A 43 -4.26 10.34 9.05
CA LEU A 43 -4.68 10.96 7.79
C LEU A 43 -6.14 11.39 7.86
N GLU A 44 -6.40 12.43 8.67
CA GLU A 44 -7.74 12.96 8.93
C GLU A 44 -8.45 13.42 7.64
N ASP A 45 -7.70 13.93 6.65
CA ASP A 45 -8.25 14.26 5.33
C ASP A 45 -8.09 13.07 4.36
N PRO A 46 -9.19 12.43 3.93
CA PRO A 46 -9.13 11.30 2.99
C PRO A 46 -8.53 11.68 1.63
N THR A 47 -8.53 12.96 1.26
CA THR A 47 -7.86 13.45 0.05
C THR A 47 -6.36 13.21 0.13
N VAL A 48 -5.75 13.41 1.30
CA VAL A 48 -4.33 13.17 1.54
C VAL A 48 -4.00 11.68 1.41
N PHE A 49 -4.88 10.81 1.89
CA PHE A 49 -4.73 9.36 1.64
C PHE A 49 -4.78 9.04 0.15
N GLY A 50 -5.65 9.70 -0.62
CA GLY A 50 -5.68 9.60 -2.08
C GLY A 50 -4.35 9.98 -2.76
N TYR A 51 -3.72 11.07 -2.32
CA TYR A 51 -2.39 11.46 -2.81
C TYR A 51 -1.32 10.44 -2.46
N LEU A 52 -1.33 9.92 -1.23
CA LEU A 52 -0.41 8.88 -0.79
C LEU A 52 -0.53 7.60 -1.64
N LEU A 53 -1.76 7.19 -1.98
CA LEU A 53 -1.99 6.05 -2.86
C LEU A 53 -1.43 6.29 -4.26
N ALA A 54 -1.62 7.49 -4.82
CA ALA A 54 -1.07 7.84 -6.13
C ALA A 54 0.47 7.80 -6.14
N ASP A 55 1.13 8.34 -5.10
CA ASP A 55 2.58 8.26 -4.95
C ASP A 55 3.06 6.82 -4.79
N THR A 56 2.33 6.01 -4.02
CA THR A 56 2.63 4.58 -3.83
C THR A 56 2.58 3.83 -5.16
N ILE A 57 1.56 4.07 -5.99
CA ILE A 57 1.43 3.47 -7.33
C ILE A 57 2.63 3.84 -8.23
N ARG A 58 3.09 5.09 -8.21
CA ARG A 58 4.28 5.52 -8.97
C ARG A 58 5.56 4.84 -8.48
N HIS A 59 5.73 4.69 -7.16
CA HIS A 59 6.86 3.95 -6.61
C HIS A 59 6.80 2.46 -6.96
N ALA A 60 5.60 1.86 -6.94
CA ALA A 60 5.41 0.48 -7.36
C ALA A 60 5.81 0.28 -8.83
N ALA A 61 5.41 1.18 -9.74
CA ALA A 61 5.82 1.10 -11.14
C ALA A 61 7.36 1.07 -11.31
N ARG A 62 8.08 1.94 -10.60
CA ARG A 62 9.55 1.95 -10.58
C ARG A 62 10.14 0.65 -10.03
N ALA A 63 9.59 0.17 -8.91
CA ALA A 63 10.04 -1.07 -8.28
C ALA A 63 9.83 -2.28 -9.20
N TYR A 64 8.67 -2.37 -9.87
CA TYR A 64 8.36 -3.45 -10.82
C TYR A 64 9.24 -3.39 -12.06
N ALA A 65 9.48 -2.19 -12.60
CA ALA A 65 10.40 -2.02 -13.73
C ALA A 65 11.81 -2.53 -13.38
N GLY A 66 12.34 -2.14 -12.22
CA GLY A 66 13.65 -2.60 -11.75
C GLY A 66 13.70 -4.10 -11.42
N THR A 67 12.62 -4.67 -10.87
CA THR A 67 12.58 -6.08 -10.45
C THR A 67 12.37 -7.03 -11.62
N TRP A 68 11.50 -6.67 -12.56
CA TRP A 68 11.04 -7.58 -13.62
C TRP A 68 11.54 -7.21 -15.01
N GLY A 69 12.31 -6.12 -15.15
CA GLY A 69 12.90 -5.70 -16.43
C GLY A 69 11.87 -5.21 -17.45
N ILE A 70 10.68 -4.80 -17.01
CA ILE A 70 9.66 -4.17 -17.85
C ILE A 70 9.85 -2.65 -17.86
N ALA A 71 9.29 -1.95 -18.85
CA ALA A 71 9.32 -0.50 -18.88
C ALA A 71 8.44 0.09 -17.76
N GLU A 72 8.87 1.20 -17.14
CA GLU A 72 8.15 1.84 -16.02
C GLU A 72 6.75 2.31 -16.41
N ASP A 73 6.57 2.81 -17.62
CA ASP A 73 5.26 3.22 -18.16
C ASP A 73 4.33 2.02 -18.37
N ALA A 74 4.85 0.91 -18.88
CA ALA A 74 4.10 -0.34 -19.01
C ALA A 74 3.71 -0.92 -17.63
N ALA A 75 4.62 -0.86 -16.65
CA ALA A 75 4.33 -1.25 -15.27
C ALA A 75 3.24 -0.37 -14.66
N LEU A 76 3.38 0.95 -14.82
CA LEU A 76 2.40 1.93 -14.32
C LEU A 76 1.02 1.69 -14.93
N GLN A 77 0.94 1.50 -16.25
CA GLN A 77 -0.32 1.24 -16.94
C GLN A 77 -0.99 -0.02 -16.39
N ALA A 78 -0.25 -1.12 -16.27
CA ALA A 78 -0.79 -2.38 -15.76
C ALA A 78 -1.29 -2.26 -14.30
N ILE A 79 -0.57 -1.53 -13.45
CA ILE A 79 -0.98 -1.29 -12.05
C ILE A 79 -2.27 -0.45 -12.02
N VAL A 80 -2.32 0.65 -12.78
CA VAL A 80 -3.49 1.54 -12.83
C VAL A 80 -4.71 0.82 -13.39
N ASP A 81 -4.54 -0.04 -14.39
CA ASP A 81 -5.63 -0.86 -14.94
C ASP A 81 -6.20 -1.80 -13.86
N GLY A 82 -5.32 -2.47 -13.10
CA GLY A 82 -5.70 -3.33 -11.98
C GLY A 82 -6.44 -2.57 -10.87
N VAL A 83 -5.90 -1.42 -10.44
CA VAL A 83 -6.54 -0.55 -9.43
C VAL A 83 -7.91 -0.08 -9.92
N SER A 84 -7.99 0.38 -11.16
CA SER A 84 -9.25 0.88 -11.75
C SER A 84 -10.29 -0.23 -11.90
N ALA A 85 -9.87 -1.47 -12.13
CA ALA A 85 -10.75 -2.63 -12.15
C ALA A 85 -11.28 -2.94 -10.74
N GLU A 86 -10.39 -3.08 -9.75
CA GLU A 86 -10.78 -3.42 -8.36
C GLU A 86 -11.66 -2.33 -7.72
N LEU A 87 -11.39 -1.04 -7.98
CA LEU A 87 -12.22 0.06 -7.49
C LEU A 87 -13.63 0.10 -8.12
N ARG A 88 -13.78 -0.44 -9.34
CA ARG A 88 -15.09 -0.53 -10.01
C ARG A 88 -15.84 -1.77 -9.57
N ASP A 89 -15.15 -2.91 -9.60
CA ASP A 89 -15.67 -4.23 -9.31
C ASP A 89 -14.72 -4.90 -8.31
N GLN A 90 -15.03 -4.81 -7.02
CA GLN A 90 -14.21 -5.40 -5.95
C GLN A 90 -14.16 -6.92 -6.14
N VAL A 91 -13.04 -7.45 -6.66
CA VAL A 91 -12.90 -8.87 -6.99
C VAL A 91 -12.52 -9.69 -5.76
N THR A 92 -11.84 -9.07 -4.79
CA THR A 92 -11.33 -9.76 -3.59
C THR A 92 -12.01 -9.29 -2.30
N THR A 93 -12.18 -10.20 -1.34
CA THR A 93 -12.68 -9.83 0.00
C THR A 93 -11.59 -9.09 0.77
N ILE A 94 -11.88 -7.85 1.19
CA ILE A 94 -11.05 -7.12 2.15
C ILE A 94 -11.40 -7.64 3.55
N THR A 95 -10.40 -8.16 4.26
CA THR A 95 -10.57 -8.52 5.68
C THR A 95 -9.97 -7.40 6.53
N THR A 96 -10.82 -6.53 7.04
CA THR A 96 -10.42 -5.44 7.95
C THR A 96 -10.66 -5.87 9.39
N ILE A 97 -9.64 -5.70 10.24
CA ILE A 97 -9.72 -6.00 11.69
C ILE A 97 -10.10 -4.72 12.49
N GLN A 98 -10.06 -3.55 11.85
CA GLN A 98 -10.29 -2.24 12.46
C GLN A 98 -11.67 -1.67 12.08
N GLU A 99 -12.57 -1.56 13.05
CA GLU A 99 -13.71 -0.65 12.95
C GLU A 99 -13.17 0.76 13.23
N GLY A 100 -12.99 1.58 12.18
CA GLY A 100 -12.46 2.93 12.29
C GLY A 100 -13.23 3.73 13.35
N THR A 101 -12.63 3.93 14.51
CA THR A 101 -13.24 4.60 15.65
C THR A 101 -12.34 5.76 16.06
N LEU A 102 -12.91 6.96 16.04
CA LEU A 102 -12.33 8.10 16.73
C LEU A 102 -12.59 7.83 18.22
N ASN A 103 -11.54 7.59 19.01
CA ASN A 103 -11.70 7.56 20.47
C ASN A 103 -12.21 8.90 20.99
#